data_AF-A0A5S5C6C2-F1
#
_entry.id   AF-A0A5S5C6C2-F1
#
_cell.length_a   1.000
_cell.length_b   1.000
_cell.length_c   1.000
_cell.angle_alpha   90.00
_cell.angle_beta   90.00
_cell.angle_gamma   90.00
#
_symmetry.space_group_name_H-M   'P 1'
#
loop_
_entity.id
_entity.type
_entity.pdbx_description
1 polymer ?
#
loop_
_entity_poly.entity_id
_entity_poly.type
_entity_poly.pdbx_seq_one_letter_code
_entity_poly.pdbx_strand_id
1 'polypeptide(L)'
;MRIIYGDLWTYSILDMIKRVDQGIEPRVVRLPISELRMTDTIPLRGQFEIHVHDRKMWIIGNASAPEEMMIDDWLYTLKLLFTRLEAGCTSYKMSTGEQGGAVYLFEREGEMLFLSVFRDYDRDSLEPIEDWQRVPMTYESFRRGYLDFRRRLYNELKEQAPEGYRLYFKEDLPAED
;
A
#
# COMPACT_ATOMS: atom_id res chain seq x y z
N MET A 1 5.09 -14.26 0.67
CA MET A 1 4.38 -13.13 0.05
C MET A 1 5.34 -12.42 -0.88
N ARG A 2 4.87 -11.96 -2.04
CA ARG A 2 5.64 -11.13 -2.96
C ARG A 2 4.85 -9.86 -3.24
N ILE A 3 5.48 -8.71 -3.10
CA ILE A 3 4.85 -7.41 -3.41
C ILE A 3 5.51 -6.89 -4.69
N ILE A 4 4.72 -6.57 -5.69
CA ILE A 4 5.16 -6.03 -6.97
C ILE A 4 4.62 -4.61 -7.04
N TYR A 5 5.46 -3.70 -7.53
CA TYR A 5 5.05 -2.34 -7.86
C TYR A 5 5.80 -1.90 -9.11
N GLY A 6 5.27 -0.89 -9.78
CA GLY A 6 5.85 -0.35 -11.01
C GLY A 6 5.16 0.92 -11.45
N ASP A 7 5.70 1.53 -12.51
CA ASP A 7 5.17 2.75 -13.12
C ASP A 7 4.88 3.84 -12.10
N LEU A 8 5.78 4.06 -11.14
CA LEU A 8 5.56 5.02 -10.07
C LEU A 8 5.36 6.43 -10.62
N TRP A 9 4.47 7.20 -9.98
CA TRP A 9 4.18 8.57 -10.35
C TRP A 9 3.59 9.35 -9.19
N THR A 10 3.45 10.66 -9.36
CA THR A 10 2.96 11.54 -8.32
C THR A 10 2.14 12.70 -8.89
N TYR A 11 1.48 13.51 -8.05
CA TYR A 11 0.75 14.70 -8.51
C TYR A 11 0.64 15.76 -7.41
N SER A 12 0.51 17.02 -7.83
CA SER A 12 0.40 18.15 -6.91
C SER A 12 -1.03 18.32 -6.39
N ILE A 13 -1.24 18.06 -5.09
CA ILE A 13 -2.52 18.38 -4.42
C ILE A 13 -2.75 19.89 -4.41
N LEU A 14 -1.70 20.70 -4.25
CA LEU A 14 -1.81 22.16 -4.29
C LEU A 14 -2.34 22.66 -5.63
N ASP A 15 -1.93 22.07 -6.75
CA ASP A 15 -2.45 22.46 -8.06
C ASP A 15 -3.89 21.97 -8.28
N MET A 16 -4.28 20.85 -7.68
CA MET A 16 -5.69 20.45 -7.63
C MET A 16 -6.54 21.46 -6.84
N ILE A 17 -6.08 21.87 -5.66
CA ILE A 17 -6.78 22.87 -4.83
C ILE A 17 -6.90 24.20 -5.57
N LYS A 18 -5.80 24.71 -6.15
CA LYS A 18 -5.81 25.96 -6.93
C LYS A 18 -6.82 25.93 -8.08
N ARG A 19 -6.98 24.78 -8.76
CA ARG A 19 -7.98 24.64 -9.82
C ARG A 19 -9.40 24.78 -9.27
N VAL A 20 -9.70 24.12 -8.16
CA VAL A 20 -11.00 24.23 -7.48
C VAL A 20 -11.27 25.68 -7.09
N ASP A 21 -10.28 26.37 -6.50
CA ASP A 21 -10.40 27.78 -6.10
C ASP A 21 -10.65 28.72 -7.31
N GLN A 22 -10.20 28.33 -8.50
CA GLN A 22 -10.41 29.05 -9.76
C GLN A 22 -11.71 28.66 -10.47
N GLY A 23 -12.54 27.79 -9.87
CA GLY A 23 -13.75 27.26 -10.52
C GLY A 23 -13.46 26.33 -11.69
N ILE A 24 -12.25 25.78 -11.78
CA ILE A 24 -11.82 24.81 -12.79
C ILE A 24 -11.98 23.41 -12.22
N GLU A 25 -12.50 22.49 -13.03
CA GLU A 25 -12.62 21.09 -12.64
C GLU A 25 -11.27 20.52 -12.16
N PRO A 26 -11.22 19.91 -10.96
CA PRO A 26 -9.99 19.32 -10.44
C PRO A 26 -9.57 18.16 -11.34
N ARG A 27 -8.31 18.17 -11.75
CA ARG A 27 -7.73 17.10 -12.56
C ARG A 27 -6.40 16.68 -11.98
N VAL A 28 -6.23 15.37 -11.82
CA VAL A 28 -4.94 14.76 -11.51
C VAL A 28 -4.06 14.86 -12.76
N VAL A 29 -2.98 15.63 -12.65
CA VAL A 29 -1.92 15.68 -13.65
C VAL A 29 -0.81 14.75 -13.19
N ARG A 30 -0.60 13.65 -13.91
CA ARG A 30 0.46 12.68 -13.63
C ARG A 30 1.82 13.34 -13.84
N LEU A 31 2.61 13.40 -12.77
CA LEU A 31 3.99 13.88 -12.75
C LEU A 31 4.95 12.70 -12.57
N PRO A 32 6.15 12.74 -13.15
CA PRO A 32 7.18 11.74 -12.88
C PRO A 32 7.58 11.79 -11.39
N ILE A 33 8.03 10.66 -10.82
CA ILE A 33 8.41 10.63 -9.41
C ILE A 33 9.59 11.53 -9.06
N SER A 34 10.39 11.96 -10.03
CA SER A 34 11.42 12.98 -9.83
C SER A 34 10.88 14.33 -9.37
N GLU A 35 9.57 14.57 -9.53
CA GLU A 35 8.86 15.73 -9.00
C GLU A 35 8.29 15.53 -7.60
N LEU A 36 8.55 14.38 -6.97
CA LEU A 36 8.22 14.17 -5.57
C LEU A 36 9.07 15.11 -4.71
N ARG A 37 8.45 16.17 -4.19
CA ARG A 37 9.07 17.17 -3.30
C ARG A 37 8.56 17.01 -1.88
N MET A 38 9.39 17.38 -0.89
CA MET A 38 9.00 17.38 0.54
C MET A 38 7.89 18.37 0.90
N THR A 39 7.55 19.30 0.01
CA THR A 39 6.59 20.38 0.26
C THR A 39 5.16 19.89 0.06
N ASP A 40 4.65 19.28 1.12
CA ASP A 40 3.26 19.03 1.50
C ASP A 40 2.33 18.34 0.49
N THR A 41 1.96 17.12 0.86
CA THR A 41 0.89 16.30 0.29
C THR A 41 1.06 16.02 -1.21
N ILE A 42 2.10 15.27 -1.55
CA ILE A 42 2.24 14.70 -2.88
C ILE A 42 2.22 13.17 -2.70
N PRO A 43 1.11 12.49 -3.06
CA PRO A 43 0.98 11.06 -2.83
C PRO A 43 1.82 10.28 -3.85
N LEU A 44 2.34 9.12 -3.42
CA LEU A 44 3.04 8.21 -4.30
C LEU A 44 2.04 7.22 -4.87
N ARG A 45 1.93 7.17 -6.19
CA ARG A 45 1.04 6.25 -6.90
C ARG A 45 1.83 5.37 -7.84
N GLY A 46 1.20 4.29 -8.25
CA GLY A 46 1.77 3.37 -9.23
C GLY A 46 0.95 2.09 -9.31
N GLN A 47 1.41 1.18 -10.15
CA GLN A 47 0.93 -0.18 -10.14
C GLN A 47 1.34 -0.85 -8.84
N PHE A 48 0.43 -1.62 -8.24
CA PHE A 48 0.71 -2.33 -7.00
C PHE A 48 -0.03 -3.67 -6.93
N GLU A 49 0.70 -4.72 -6.60
CA GLU A 49 0.16 -6.06 -6.44
C GLU A 49 0.78 -6.75 -5.24
N ILE A 50 -0.04 -7.51 -4.52
CA ILE A 50 0.43 -8.42 -3.47
C ILE A 50 0.08 -9.84 -3.91
N HIS A 51 1.05 -10.73 -3.89
CA HIS A 51 0.91 -12.13 -4.22
C HIS A 51 1.16 -12.98 -2.98
N VAL A 52 0.21 -13.86 -2.68
CA VAL A 52 0.32 -14.88 -1.63
C VAL A 52 0.34 -16.22 -2.34
N HIS A 53 1.47 -16.92 -2.25
CA HIS A 53 1.79 -18.07 -3.11
C HIS A 53 1.72 -17.68 -4.61
N ASP A 54 0.86 -18.35 -5.37
CA ASP A 54 0.59 -18.15 -6.79
C ASP A 54 -0.66 -17.28 -7.05
N ARG A 55 -1.25 -16.69 -5.99
CA ARG A 55 -2.50 -15.93 -6.07
C ARG A 55 -2.26 -14.44 -5.90
N LYS A 56 -2.76 -13.64 -6.85
CA LYS A 56 -2.83 -12.18 -6.73
C LYS A 56 -3.94 -11.80 -5.76
N MET A 57 -3.56 -11.16 -4.65
CA MET A 57 -4.47 -10.64 -3.64
C MET A 57 -5.54 -9.77 -4.28
N TRP A 58 -6.78 -9.98 -3.84
CA TRP A 58 -7.85 -9.12 -4.28
C TRP A 58 -7.68 -7.74 -3.64
N ILE A 59 -7.33 -6.76 -4.46
CA ILE A 59 -7.18 -5.37 -4.07
C ILE A 59 -8.13 -4.55 -4.91
N ILE A 60 -8.96 -3.74 -4.26
CA ILE A 60 -9.78 -2.74 -4.95
C ILE A 60 -8.97 -1.46 -5.05
N GLY A 61 -8.71 -1.04 -6.29
CA GLY A 61 -8.18 0.28 -6.61
C GLY A 61 -9.28 1.19 -7.15
N ASN A 62 -8.88 2.29 -7.78
CA ASN A 62 -9.81 3.20 -8.43
C ASN A 62 -10.60 2.46 -9.54
N ALA A 63 -11.93 2.60 -9.58
CA ALA A 63 -12.78 1.99 -10.60
C ALA A 63 -12.34 2.31 -12.06
N SER A 64 -11.68 3.44 -12.27
CA SER A 64 -11.20 3.89 -13.59
C SER A 64 -9.77 3.41 -13.91
N ALA A 65 -9.03 2.95 -12.90
CA ALA A 65 -7.65 2.47 -12.98
C ALA A 65 -7.39 1.47 -11.84
N PRO A 66 -7.95 0.25 -11.91
CA PRO A 66 -7.99 -0.69 -10.80
C PRO A 66 -6.61 -1.22 -10.37
N GLU A 67 -5.61 -1.09 -11.23
CA GLU A 67 -4.21 -1.39 -10.95
C GLU A 67 -3.45 -0.24 -10.28
N GLU A 68 -3.96 1.00 -10.37
CA GLU A 68 -3.31 2.18 -9.79
C GLU A 68 -3.70 2.38 -8.33
N MET A 69 -2.73 2.24 -7.44
CA MET A 69 -2.91 2.35 -6.00
C MET A 69 -2.16 3.57 -5.43
N MET A 70 -2.61 4.02 -4.27
CA MET A 70 -1.83 4.90 -3.39
C MET A 70 -0.80 4.03 -2.65
N ILE A 71 0.45 4.07 -3.12
CA ILE A 71 1.57 3.26 -2.61
C ILE A 71 1.92 3.64 -1.17
N ASP A 72 1.76 4.91 -0.83
CA ASP A 72 1.95 5.45 0.51
C ASP A 72 0.97 4.87 1.53
N ASP A 73 -0.30 4.73 1.18
CA ASP A 73 -1.29 4.05 2.02
C ASP A 73 -0.92 2.60 2.27
N TRP A 74 -0.51 1.88 1.22
CA TRP A 74 -0.04 0.50 1.34
C TRP A 74 1.24 0.38 2.16
N LEU A 75 2.19 1.32 1.99
CA LEU A 75 3.42 1.37 2.76
C LEU A 75 3.13 1.59 4.26
N TYR A 76 2.29 2.56 4.59
CA TYR A 76 1.87 2.84 5.97
C TYR A 76 1.18 1.62 6.59
N THR A 77 0.25 1.04 5.83
CA THR A 77 -0.59 -0.07 6.28
C THR A 77 0.22 -1.34 6.51
N LEU A 78 1.10 -1.71 5.57
CA LEU A 78 1.99 -2.86 5.72
C LEU A 78 2.98 -2.67 6.86
N LYS A 79 3.50 -1.45 7.05
CA LYS A 79 4.34 -1.11 8.20
C LYS A 79 3.60 -1.31 9.51
N LEU A 80 2.35 -0.86 9.61
CA LEU A 80 1.53 -1.01 10.82
C LEU A 80 1.22 -2.48 11.11
N LEU A 81 0.85 -3.26 10.09
CA LEU A 81 0.67 -4.71 10.20
C LEU A 81 1.96 -5.38 10.69
N PHE A 82 3.11 -5.08 10.07
CA PHE A 82 4.40 -5.62 10.45
C PHE A 82 4.74 -5.32 11.91
N THR A 83 4.65 -4.05 12.34
CA THR A 83 4.91 -3.65 13.73
C THR A 83 3.99 -4.35 14.72
N ARG A 84 2.69 -4.51 14.40
CA ARG A 84 1.75 -5.20 15.29
C ARG A 84 2.06 -6.69 15.43
N LEU A 85 2.40 -7.36 14.33
CA LEU A 85 2.76 -8.78 14.37
C LEU A 85 4.09 -9.02 15.12
N GLU A 86 5.07 -8.12 14.98
CA GLU A 86 6.32 -8.14 15.77
C GLU A 86 6.06 -7.89 17.26
N ALA A 87 5.09 -7.04 17.60
CA ALA A 87 4.66 -6.82 18.98
C ALA A 87 3.84 -7.98 19.59
N GLY A 88 3.64 -9.08 18.85
CA GLY A 88 2.93 -10.26 19.32
C GLY A 88 1.41 -10.22 19.17
N CYS A 89 0.85 -9.26 18.41
CA CYS A 89 -0.58 -9.28 18.08
C CYS A 89 -0.89 -10.53 17.24
N THR A 90 -1.93 -11.27 17.65
CA THR A 90 -2.39 -12.48 16.95
C THR A 90 -3.41 -12.19 15.86
N SER A 91 -3.96 -10.98 15.79
CA SER A 91 -4.81 -10.57 14.68
C SER A 91 -4.71 -9.08 14.39
N TYR A 92 -4.92 -8.72 13.13
CA TYR A 92 -5.03 -7.33 12.68
C TYR A 92 -6.00 -7.21 11.51
N LYS A 93 -6.97 -6.31 11.65
CA LYS A 93 -7.93 -5.97 10.61
C LYS A 93 -7.56 -4.62 10.00
N MET A 94 -7.66 -4.56 8.69
CA MET A 94 -7.31 -3.44 7.84
C MET A 94 -8.46 -3.18 6.89
N SER A 95 -8.89 -1.93 6.78
CA SER A 95 -9.92 -1.48 5.85
C SER A 95 -9.32 -0.35 5.01
N THR A 96 -9.61 -0.36 3.71
CA THR A 96 -9.21 0.73 2.81
C THR A 96 -10.06 1.99 3.00
N GLY A 97 -11.13 1.95 3.80
CA GLY A 97 -11.95 3.12 4.16
C GLY A 97 -12.85 3.65 3.05
N GLU A 98 -12.77 3.10 1.84
CA GLU A 98 -13.65 3.43 0.71
C GLU A 98 -14.93 2.59 0.77
N GLN A 99 -16.08 3.19 0.49
CA GLN A 99 -17.34 2.43 0.30
C GLN A 99 -17.18 1.49 -0.89
N GLY A 100 -17.58 0.23 -0.72
CA GLY A 100 -17.30 -0.84 -1.68
C GLY A 100 -15.88 -1.40 -1.57
N GLY A 101 -15.09 -0.94 -0.59
CA GLY A 101 -13.67 -1.24 -0.40
C GLY A 101 -13.37 -2.67 0.06
N ALA A 102 -12.08 -2.98 0.20
CA ALA A 102 -11.61 -4.27 0.67
C ALA A 102 -11.24 -4.21 2.14
N VAL A 103 -11.61 -5.26 2.88
CA VAL A 103 -11.21 -5.47 4.26
C VAL A 103 -10.34 -6.70 4.34
N TYR A 104 -9.18 -6.57 4.97
CA TYR A 104 -8.18 -7.61 5.10
C TYR A 104 -8.01 -7.96 6.57
N LEU A 105 -8.17 -9.23 6.90
CA LEU A 105 -7.97 -9.77 8.23
C LEU A 105 -6.74 -10.67 8.20
N PHE A 106 -5.75 -10.32 9.00
CA PHE A 106 -4.55 -11.10 9.22
C PHE A 106 -4.65 -11.79 10.57
N GLU A 107 -4.44 -13.11 10.63
CA GLU A 107 -4.48 -13.90 11.87
C GLU A 107 -3.19 -14.72 11.98
N ARG A 108 -2.46 -14.58 13.08
CA ARG A 108 -1.19 -15.28 13.33
C ARG A 108 -1.40 -16.41 14.34
N GLU A 109 -1.01 -17.62 13.95
CA GLU A 109 -1.02 -18.83 14.77
C GLU A 109 0.38 -19.43 14.76
N GLY A 110 1.21 -19.04 15.74
CA GLY A 110 2.63 -19.40 15.77
C GLY A 110 3.38 -18.83 14.56
N GLU A 111 3.95 -19.70 13.74
CA GLU A 111 4.68 -19.36 12.51
C GLU A 111 3.78 -19.19 11.28
N MET A 112 2.49 -19.51 11.41
CA MET A 112 1.52 -19.34 10.33
C MET A 112 0.83 -17.97 10.44
N LEU A 113 0.62 -17.36 9.29
CA LEU A 113 -0.17 -16.15 9.10
C LEU A 113 -1.26 -16.46 8.08
N PHE A 114 -2.52 -16.23 8.44
CA PHE A 114 -3.68 -16.42 7.59
C PHE A 114 -4.22 -15.07 7.14
N LEU A 115 -4.57 -14.95 5.87
CA LEU A 115 -5.19 -13.77 5.29
C LEU A 115 -6.62 -14.11 4.86
N SER A 116 -7.58 -13.34 5.38
CA SER A 116 -8.96 -13.34 4.93
C SER A 116 -9.32 -12.01 4.28
N VAL A 117 -10.02 -12.02 3.14
CA VAL A 117 -10.46 -10.80 2.44
C VAL A 117 -11.98 -10.72 2.39
N PHE A 118 -12.52 -9.53 2.62
CA PHE A 118 -13.95 -9.25 2.61
C PHE A 118 -14.23 -8.02 1.75
N ARG A 119 -15.44 -7.95 1.19
CA ARG A 119 -16.00 -6.74 0.57
C ARG A 119 -16.77 -5.93 1.60
N ASP A 120 -16.57 -4.62 1.58
CA ASP A 120 -17.24 -3.64 2.43
C ASP A 120 -18.33 -2.93 1.62
N TYR A 121 -19.51 -3.54 1.50
CA TYR A 121 -20.64 -2.94 0.75
C TYR A 121 -21.37 -1.86 1.55
N ASP A 122 -21.49 -2.05 2.86
CA ASP A 122 -22.12 -1.15 3.81
C ASP A 122 -21.49 -1.34 5.20
N ARG A 123 -21.47 -0.27 6.01
CA ARG A 123 -20.76 -0.21 7.31
C ARG A 123 -21.06 -1.38 8.28
N ASP A 124 -22.17 -2.09 8.07
CA ASP A 124 -22.67 -3.14 8.95
C ASP A 124 -22.57 -4.57 8.38
N SER A 125 -22.12 -4.77 7.13
CA SER A 125 -22.00 -6.12 6.56
C SER A 125 -20.72 -6.30 5.73
N LEU A 126 -19.88 -7.24 6.18
CA LEU A 126 -18.71 -7.71 5.43
C LEU A 126 -19.08 -9.00 4.69
N GLU A 127 -18.96 -8.98 3.37
CA GLU A 127 -19.16 -10.18 2.56
C GLU A 127 -17.80 -10.88 2.33
N PRO A 128 -17.64 -12.16 2.73
CA PRO A 128 -16.40 -12.87 2.51
C PRO A 128 -16.15 -13.09 1.01
N ILE A 129 -14.91 -12.89 0.57
CA ILE A 129 -14.49 -13.35 -0.75
C ILE A 129 -14.10 -14.82 -0.61
N GLU A 130 -14.91 -15.73 -1.14
CA GLU A 130 -14.83 -17.18 -0.87
C GLU A 130 -13.42 -17.75 -1.05
N ASP A 131 -12.75 -17.43 -2.17
CA ASP A 131 -11.40 -17.93 -2.49
C ASP A 131 -10.27 -17.29 -1.67
N TRP A 132 -10.62 -16.29 -0.86
CA TRP A 132 -9.71 -15.51 -0.04
C TRP A 132 -10.02 -15.65 1.45
N GLN A 133 -10.56 -16.78 1.90
CA GLN A 133 -10.74 -17.05 3.33
C GLN A 133 -9.59 -17.87 3.90
N ARG A 134 -8.93 -17.32 4.93
CA ARG A 134 -7.79 -17.92 5.64
C ARG A 134 -6.73 -18.50 4.69
N VAL A 135 -6.35 -17.74 3.67
CA VAL A 135 -5.25 -18.08 2.78
C VAL A 135 -3.97 -18.13 3.60
N PRO A 136 -3.30 -19.30 3.70
CA PRO A 136 -2.14 -19.44 4.56
C PRO A 136 -0.91 -18.78 3.94
N MET A 137 0.01 -18.33 4.79
CA MET A 137 1.41 -18.06 4.49
C MET A 137 2.23 -18.23 5.77
N THR A 138 3.55 -18.32 5.68
CA THR A 138 4.39 -18.27 6.88
C THR A 138 4.67 -16.83 7.28
N TYR A 139 4.82 -16.57 8.58
CA TYR A 139 5.23 -15.26 9.08
C TYR A 139 6.56 -14.81 8.46
N GLU A 140 7.52 -15.74 8.33
CA GLU A 140 8.80 -15.46 7.68
C GLU A 140 8.63 -15.07 6.19
N SER A 141 7.70 -15.69 5.46
CA SER A 141 7.39 -15.34 4.07
C SER A 141 6.74 -13.96 3.95
N PHE A 142 5.94 -13.55 4.93
CA PHE A 142 5.41 -12.20 5.05
C PHE A 142 6.53 -11.20 5.36
N ARG A 143 7.34 -11.47 6.39
CA ARG A 143 8.46 -10.63 6.83
C ARG A 143 9.44 -10.36 5.69
N ARG A 144 9.91 -11.41 5.00
CA ARG A 144 10.81 -11.26 3.83
C ARG A 144 10.16 -10.44 2.72
N GLY A 145 8.90 -10.71 2.39
CA GLY A 145 8.18 -10.00 1.34
C GLY A 145 8.05 -8.50 1.63
N TYR A 146 7.73 -8.13 2.87
CA TYR A 146 7.63 -6.74 3.30
C TYR A 146 8.99 -6.04 3.32
N LEU A 147 10.03 -6.68 3.89
CA LEU A 147 11.37 -6.08 3.95
C LEU A 147 11.98 -5.89 2.56
N ASP A 148 11.83 -6.87 1.66
CA ASP A 148 12.29 -6.76 0.28
C ASP A 148 11.58 -5.63 -0.48
N PHE A 149 10.25 -5.56 -0.37
CA PHE A 149 9.45 -4.45 -0.92
C PHE A 149 9.96 -3.10 -0.45
N ARG A 150 10.08 -2.95 0.87
CA ARG A 150 10.50 -1.70 1.49
C ARG A 150 11.89 -1.27 1.02
N ARG A 151 12.83 -2.21 0.90
CA ARG A 151 14.18 -1.97 0.40
C ARG A 151 14.20 -1.57 -1.07
N ARG A 152 13.49 -2.30 -1.93
CA ARG A 152 13.41 -1.95 -3.36
C ARG A 152 12.83 -0.56 -3.54
N LEU A 153 11.73 -0.26 -2.84
CA LEU A 153 11.06 1.04 -2.93
C LEU A 153 11.97 2.17 -2.44
N TYR A 154 12.67 1.95 -1.32
CA TYR A 154 13.66 2.90 -0.82
C TYR A 154 14.75 3.20 -1.86
N ASN A 155 15.35 2.16 -2.47
CA ASN A 155 16.40 2.36 -3.46
C ASN A 155 15.90 3.12 -4.68
N GLU A 156 14.72 2.75 -5.20
CA GLU A 156 14.12 3.41 -6.37
C GLU A 156 13.79 4.88 -6.11
N LEU A 157 13.20 5.19 -4.95
CA LEU A 157 12.92 6.58 -4.56
C LEU A 157 14.20 7.37 -4.29
N LYS A 158 15.22 6.76 -3.68
CA LYS A 158 16.50 7.43 -3.43
C LYS A 158 17.21 7.80 -4.74
N GLU A 159 17.09 6.94 -5.75
CA GLU A 159 17.67 7.17 -7.07
C GLU A 159 16.87 8.19 -7.89
N GLN A 160 15.56 8.01 -8.01
CA GLN A 160 14.73 8.79 -8.93
C GLN A 160 14.15 10.06 -8.30
N ALA A 161 14.03 10.11 -6.96
CA ALA A 161 13.45 11.20 -6.19
C ALA A 161 14.31 11.56 -4.96
N PRO A 162 15.58 11.96 -5.13
CA PRO A 162 16.53 12.13 -4.03
C PRO A 162 16.14 13.21 -3.02
N GLU A 163 15.27 14.16 -3.40
CA GLU A 163 14.71 15.15 -2.47
C GLU A 163 13.42 14.66 -1.80
N GLY A 164 12.66 13.76 -2.45
CA GLY A 164 11.35 13.30 -2.01
C GLY A 164 11.35 12.01 -1.20
N TYR A 165 12.36 11.15 -1.33
CA TYR A 165 12.38 9.83 -0.67
C TYR A 165 12.22 9.91 0.85
N ARG A 166 12.65 11.04 1.46
CA ARG A 166 12.57 11.30 2.89
C ARG A 166 11.14 11.48 3.42
N LEU A 167 10.16 11.73 2.54
CA LEU A 167 8.74 11.67 2.90
C LEU A 167 8.34 10.29 3.42
N TYR A 168 8.95 9.24 2.87
CA TYR A 168 8.61 7.85 3.17
C TYR A 168 9.64 7.16 4.06
N PHE A 169 10.90 7.59 3.98
CA PHE A 169 12.04 7.02 4.71
C PHE A 169 12.79 8.11 5.47
N LYS A 170 12.44 8.29 6.76
CA LYS A 170 13.07 9.30 7.64
C LYS A 170 14.57 9.09 7.84
N GLU A 171 15.02 7.85 7.75
CA GLU A 171 16.40 7.43 7.91
C GLU A 171 16.76 6.50 6.76
N ASP A 172 18.02 6.52 6.37
CA ASP A 172 18.56 5.55 5.41
C ASP A 172 18.38 4.14 6.01
N LEU A 173 17.94 3.19 5.18
CA LEU A 173 17.83 1.81 5.62
C LEU A 173 19.24 1.29 5.99
N PRO A 174 19.38 0.53 7.09
CA PRO A 174 20.66 -0.09 7.41
C PRO A 174 21.12 -0.91 6.22
N ALA A 175 22.41 -0.80 5.90
CA ALA A 175 23.07 -1.78 5.05
C ALA A 175 23.08 -3.09 5.85
N GLU A 176 22.27 -4.06 5.46
CA GLU A 176 22.37 -5.40 6.03
C GLU A 176 23.41 -6.21 5.25
N ASP A 177 24.24 -6.92 6.03
CA ASP A 177 25.31 -7.85 5.61
C ASP A 177 24.82 -9.00 4.71
#